data_AF-A0A0Q7T038-F1
#
_entry.id   AF-A0A0Q7T038-F1
#
_cell.length_a   1.000
_cell.length_b   1.000
_cell.length_c   1.000
_cell.angle_alpha   90.00
_cell.angle_beta   90.00
_cell.angle_gamma   90.00
#
_symmetry.space_group_name_H-M   'P 1'
#
loop_
_entity.id
_entity.type
_entity.pdbx_description
1 polymer ?
#
loop_
_entity_poly.entity_id
_entity_poly.type
_entity_poly.pdbx_seq_one_letter_code
_entity_poly.pdbx_strand_id
1 'polypeptide(L)'
;MNTKMTRKGFLGAASGGTVLLLLQACGGGGSDGAATPAPNGLSSCSSTGAAISGNHGHSLSIQAADLNSTSALSYSIQGSSTHAHTITLSPTQLAALKAGQSVTVTSSTDLSHDHSVMITCA
;
A
#
# COMPACT_ATOMS: atom_id res chain seq x y z
N MET A 1 -14.28 -33.27 -18.20
CA MET A 1 -13.35 -32.17 -17.89
C MET A 1 -14.08 -30.85 -18.07
N ASN A 2 -13.88 -29.93 -17.12
CA ASN A 2 -14.29 -28.51 -17.10
C ASN A 2 -15.68 -28.16 -16.53
N THR A 3 -15.81 -28.25 -15.20
CA THR A 3 -16.82 -27.51 -14.43
C THR A 3 -16.45 -26.03 -14.39
N LYS A 4 -17.08 -25.20 -15.23
CA LYS A 4 -17.02 -23.73 -15.10
C LYS A 4 -18.01 -23.31 -14.01
N MET A 5 -17.49 -22.79 -12.90
CA MET A 5 -18.29 -22.20 -11.81
C MET A 5 -18.98 -20.91 -12.28
N THR A 6 -20.28 -20.79 -12.01
CA THR A 6 -21.03 -19.54 -12.21
C THR A 6 -21.70 -19.07 -10.92
N ARG A 7 -21.43 -17.79 -10.60
CA ARG A 7 -22.32 -16.74 -10.08
C ARG A 7 -23.33 -17.11 -8.98
N LYS A 8 -23.21 -16.41 -7.84
CA LYS A 8 -24.26 -16.06 -6.86
C LYS A 8 -24.63 -17.14 -5.83
N GLY A 9 -23.92 -17.11 -4.71
CA GLY A 9 -24.47 -17.31 -3.37
C GLY A 9 -23.73 -16.31 -2.49
N PHE A 10 -24.34 -15.42 -1.72
CA PHE A 10 -25.43 -15.69 -0.80
C PHE A 10 -25.96 -14.32 -0.34
N LEU A 11 -27.07 -13.87 -0.91
CA LEU A 11 -27.92 -12.85 -0.27
C LEU A 11 -28.92 -13.61 0.58
N GLY A 12 -29.08 -13.23 1.85
CA GLY A 12 -30.27 -13.60 2.62
C GLY A 12 -30.08 -13.59 4.13
N ALA A 13 -30.45 -12.47 4.76
CA ALA A 13 -31.15 -12.34 6.05
C ALA A 13 -30.73 -11.02 6.72
N ALA A 14 -31.57 -10.19 7.32
CA ALA A 14 -33.01 -10.01 7.32
C ALA A 14 -33.25 -8.61 7.91
N SER A 15 -34.32 -7.97 7.47
CA SER A 15 -34.82 -6.64 7.86
C SER A 15 -35.37 -6.58 9.30
N GLY A 16 -35.18 -5.45 9.97
CA GLY A 16 -35.86 -5.02 11.21
C GLY A 16 -34.96 -4.01 11.93
N GLY A 17 -35.05 -2.70 11.72
CA GLY A 17 -36.20 -1.84 11.98
C GLY A 17 -35.98 -1.14 13.33
N THR A 18 -35.55 0.12 13.32
CA THR A 18 -36.08 1.28 14.07
C THR A 18 -35.19 2.50 13.78
N VAL A 19 -35.79 3.55 13.21
CA VAL A 19 -35.19 4.88 13.09
C VAL A 19 -35.22 5.53 14.48
N LEU A 20 -34.06 5.87 15.03
CA LEU A 20 -33.91 6.83 16.11
C LEU A 20 -33.09 8.01 15.58
N LEU A 21 -33.81 8.97 15.01
CA LEU A 21 -33.32 10.28 14.64
C LEU A 21 -33.29 11.12 15.94
N LEU A 22 -32.13 11.26 16.56
CA LEU A 22 -31.91 12.23 17.64
C LEU A 22 -30.88 13.25 17.16
N LEU A 23 -31.38 14.41 16.77
CA LEU A 23 -30.57 15.54 16.38
C LEU A 23 -30.42 16.51 17.57
N GLN A 24 -29.16 16.75 17.93
CA GLN A 24 -28.57 17.83 18.71
C GLN A 24 -28.51 17.74 20.24
N ALA A 25 -27.32 17.39 20.74
CA ALA A 25 -26.73 18.03 21.91
C ALA A 25 -25.22 18.23 21.67
N CYS A 26 -24.80 19.49 21.68
CA CYS A 26 -23.43 19.94 21.78
C CYS A 26 -22.80 19.40 23.09
N GLY A 27 -21.60 18.81 22.99
CA GLY A 27 -20.69 18.64 24.13
C GLY A 27 -20.46 17.19 24.59
N GLY A 28 -19.22 16.73 24.46
CA GLY A 28 -18.64 15.70 25.32
C GLY A 28 -18.54 14.28 24.75
N GLY A 29 -17.57 14.09 23.84
CA GLY A 29 -16.74 12.87 23.73
C GLY A 29 -17.44 11.52 23.61
N GLY A 30 -18.05 11.24 22.46
CA GLY A 30 -18.56 9.92 22.12
C GLY A 30 -18.16 9.49 20.71
N SER A 31 -17.60 8.30 20.58
CA SER A 31 -17.97 7.38 19.49
C SER A 31 -17.50 5.98 19.84
N ASP A 32 -18.50 5.13 20.09
CA ASP A 32 -18.43 3.68 19.95
C ASP A 32 -18.15 3.38 18.48
N GLY A 33 -16.89 3.49 18.09
CA GLY A 33 -16.43 3.04 16.79
C GLY A 33 -16.36 1.52 16.84
N ALA A 34 -17.22 0.85 16.07
CA ALA A 34 -16.87 -0.48 15.57
C ALA A 34 -15.45 -0.36 15.04
N ALA A 35 -14.50 -0.97 15.76
CA ALA A 35 -13.11 -0.94 15.38
C ALA A 35 -13.02 -1.59 14.01
N THR A 36 -12.91 -0.76 12.97
CA THR A 36 -12.27 -1.16 11.72
C THR A 36 -11.02 -1.92 12.16
N PRO A 37 -10.77 -3.15 11.69
CA PRO A 37 -9.51 -3.80 12.00
C PRO A 37 -8.43 -2.80 11.61
N ALA A 38 -7.65 -2.33 12.58
CA ALA A 38 -6.46 -1.58 12.26
C ALA A 38 -5.69 -2.47 11.28
N PRO A 39 -5.31 -1.98 10.08
CA PRO A 39 -4.57 -2.80 9.15
C PRO A 39 -3.37 -3.34 9.93
N ASN A 40 -3.27 -4.66 9.98
CA ASN A 40 -2.19 -5.39 10.63
C ASN A 40 -0.89 -4.66 10.29
N GLY A 41 -0.14 -4.24 11.31
CA GLY A 41 1.00 -3.34 11.11
C GLY A 41 1.90 -3.83 9.98
N LEU A 42 1.98 -3.03 8.91
CA LEU A 42 2.83 -3.31 7.75
C LEU A 42 4.24 -3.62 8.26
N SER A 43 4.69 -4.85 8.03
CA SER A 43 5.94 -5.35 8.60
C SER A 43 7.15 -4.95 7.75
N SER A 44 6.97 -4.74 6.44
CA SER A 44 7.95 -4.13 5.51
C SER A 44 7.33 -4.02 4.11
N CYS A 45 7.87 -3.16 3.25
CA CYS A 45 7.58 -3.22 1.81
C CYS A 45 8.77 -3.91 1.15
N SER A 46 8.69 -5.24 1.04
CA SER A 46 9.74 -6.10 0.47
C SER A 46 9.66 -6.18 -1.06
N SER A 47 10.65 -6.80 -1.70
CA SER A 47 10.75 -7.03 -3.15
C SER A 47 9.53 -7.70 -3.78
N THR A 48 8.72 -8.44 -3.02
CA THR A 48 7.41 -8.97 -3.47
C THR A 48 6.37 -7.87 -3.67
N GLY A 49 6.52 -6.74 -2.99
CA GLY A 49 5.69 -5.55 -3.12
C GLY A 49 6.12 -4.59 -4.24
N ALA A 50 7.30 -4.77 -4.85
CA ALA A 50 7.81 -3.88 -5.89
C ALA A 50 7.92 -4.56 -7.27
N ALA A 51 7.18 -4.07 -8.26
CA ALA A 51 7.33 -4.44 -9.66
C ALA A 51 8.23 -3.43 -10.39
N ILE A 52 9.34 -3.89 -10.94
CA ILE A 52 10.33 -3.07 -11.65
C ILE A 52 10.27 -3.42 -13.15
N SER A 53 10.04 -2.44 -14.03
CA SER A 53 9.92 -2.70 -15.47
C SER A 53 11.25 -3.09 -16.10
N GLY A 54 11.34 -4.18 -16.86
CA GLY A 54 12.63 -4.61 -17.44
C GLY A 54 13.64 -5.07 -16.38
N ASN A 55 13.14 -5.59 -15.25
CA ASN A 55 13.98 -6.04 -14.15
C ASN A 55 14.95 -7.14 -14.59
N HIS A 56 16.24 -6.91 -14.36
CA HIS A 56 17.32 -7.83 -14.68
C HIS A 56 18.22 -8.10 -13.45
N GLY A 57 17.67 -7.98 -12.25
CA GLY A 57 18.38 -8.27 -10.99
C GLY A 57 18.14 -7.24 -9.88
N HIS A 58 17.39 -6.18 -10.16
CA HIS A 58 17.03 -5.13 -9.23
C HIS A 58 16.03 -5.60 -8.16
N SER A 59 16.17 -5.03 -6.97
CA SER A 59 15.29 -5.29 -5.84
C SER A 59 15.17 -4.04 -4.97
N LEU A 60 13.96 -3.77 -4.46
CA LEU A 60 13.70 -2.70 -3.52
C LEU A 60 13.40 -3.27 -2.13
N SER A 61 13.95 -2.65 -1.09
CA SER A 61 13.63 -2.93 0.30
C SER A 61 13.35 -1.62 1.02
N ILE A 62 12.14 -1.47 1.58
CA ILE A 62 11.76 -0.32 2.40
C ILE A 62 11.48 -0.83 3.82
N GLN A 63 12.17 -0.25 4.79
CA GLN A 63 11.97 -0.59 6.20
C GLN A 63 10.64 -0.02 6.69
N ALA A 64 9.91 -0.74 7.54
CA ALA A 64 8.63 -0.26 8.07
C ALA A 64 8.75 1.08 8.83
N ALA A 65 9.90 1.36 9.44
CA ALA A 65 10.17 2.64 10.10
C ALA A 65 10.11 3.83 9.13
N ASP A 66 10.59 3.64 7.91
CA ASP A 66 10.67 4.69 6.87
C ASP A 66 9.29 5.16 6.40
N LEU A 67 8.28 4.30 6.53
CA LEU A 67 6.89 4.62 6.17
C LEU A 67 6.30 5.78 6.97
N ASN A 68 6.95 6.17 8.08
CA ASN A 68 6.58 7.30 8.91
C ASN A 68 7.47 8.52 8.71
N SER A 69 8.41 8.48 7.75
CA SER A 69 9.34 9.57 7.52
C SER A 69 8.60 10.84 7.09
N THR A 70 8.93 11.94 7.74
CA THR A 70 8.45 13.29 7.37
C THR A 70 9.36 13.95 6.34
N SER A 71 10.43 13.28 5.92
CA SER A 71 11.39 13.73 4.90
C SER A 71 11.42 12.76 3.74
N ALA A 72 11.80 13.24 2.56
CA ALA A 72 12.02 12.37 1.41
C ALA A 72 13.20 11.41 1.68
N LEU A 73 13.05 10.16 1.25
CA LEU A 73 14.07 9.12 1.41
C LEU A 73 14.45 8.53 0.05
N SER A 74 15.73 8.23 -0.12
CA SER A 74 16.27 7.63 -1.34
C SER A 74 16.73 6.20 -1.10
N TYR A 75 16.42 5.32 -2.05
CA TYR A 75 16.69 3.89 -1.97
C TYR A 75 17.45 3.42 -3.20
N SER A 76 18.56 2.73 -2.97
CA SER A 76 19.18 1.94 -4.03
C SER A 76 18.31 0.74 -4.36
N ILE A 77 18.15 0.47 -5.65
CA ILE A 77 17.43 -0.72 -6.15
C ILE A 77 18.37 -1.73 -6.82
N GLN A 78 19.69 -1.65 -6.61
CA GLN A 78 20.68 -2.54 -7.27
C GLN A 78 20.33 -4.02 -7.15
N GLY A 79 20.04 -4.50 -5.94
CA GLY A 79 19.83 -5.93 -5.68
C GLY A 79 21.04 -6.76 -6.11
N SER A 80 20.81 -7.68 -7.04
CA SER A 80 21.83 -8.54 -7.68
C SER A 80 22.28 -8.05 -9.06
N SER A 81 21.75 -6.92 -9.55
CA SER A 81 22.16 -6.34 -10.83
C SER A 81 23.62 -5.89 -10.81
N THR A 82 24.24 -5.85 -11.98
CA THR A 82 25.63 -5.39 -12.18
C THR A 82 25.80 -3.89 -11.99
N HIS A 83 24.70 -3.11 -12.00
CA HIS A 83 24.70 -1.67 -11.78
C HIS A 83 23.56 -1.23 -10.87
N ALA A 84 23.58 0.02 -10.42
CA ALA A 84 22.62 0.55 -9.47
C ALA A 84 21.71 1.60 -10.11
N HIS A 85 20.47 1.64 -9.64
CA HIS A 85 19.61 2.80 -9.79
C HIS A 85 19.12 3.23 -8.41
N THR A 86 18.64 4.46 -8.31
CA THR A 86 18.05 5.01 -7.08
C THR A 86 16.64 5.48 -7.34
N ILE A 87 15.73 5.26 -6.38
CA ILE A 87 14.41 5.93 -6.36
C ILE A 87 14.37 6.88 -5.16
N THR A 88 13.56 7.93 -5.26
CA THR A 88 13.27 8.82 -4.13
C THR A 88 11.77 8.81 -3.86
N LEU A 89 11.41 8.59 -2.60
CA LEU A 89 10.03 8.61 -2.12
C LEU A 89 9.82 9.82 -1.22
N SER A 90 8.81 10.62 -1.53
CA SER A 90 8.36 11.73 -0.70
C SER A 90 7.62 11.24 0.56
N PRO A 91 7.47 12.09 1.60
CA PRO A 91 6.68 11.76 2.78
C PRO A 91 5.24 11.33 2.44
N THR A 92 4.61 12.00 1.48
CA THR A 92 3.24 11.68 1.04
C THR A 92 3.16 10.30 0.39
N GLN A 93 4.18 9.90 -0.40
CA GLN A 93 4.24 8.57 -1.01
C GLN A 93 4.49 7.49 0.04
N LEU A 94 5.36 7.74 1.01
CA LEU A 94 5.60 6.82 2.13
C LEU A 94 4.34 6.62 2.99
N ALA A 95 3.58 7.70 3.24
CA ALA A 95 2.29 7.62 3.90
C ALA A 95 1.23 6.87 3.07
N ALA A 96 1.23 7.04 1.75
CA ALA A 96 0.34 6.29 0.86
C ALA A 96 0.65 4.78 0.89
N LEU A 97 1.93 4.42 0.82
CA LEU A 97 2.41 3.05 0.99
C LEU A 97 2.00 2.47 2.35
N LYS A 98 2.15 3.26 3.42
CA LYS A 98 1.68 2.90 4.77
C LYS A 98 0.18 2.59 4.82
N ALA A 99 -0.62 3.31 4.04
CA ALA A 99 -2.06 3.13 3.92
C ALA A 99 -2.47 1.98 2.97
N GLY A 100 -1.52 1.16 2.51
CA GLY A 100 -1.76 0.04 1.60
C GLY A 100 -2.02 0.46 0.15
N GLN A 101 -1.75 1.71 -0.21
CA GLN A 101 -1.87 2.18 -1.59
C GLN A 101 -0.65 1.79 -2.42
N SER A 102 -0.82 1.77 -3.74
CA SER A 102 0.29 1.58 -4.67
C SER A 102 0.93 2.92 -5.03
N VAL A 103 2.25 2.94 -5.16
CA VAL A 103 3.02 4.12 -5.62
C VAL A 103 3.89 3.73 -6.80
N THR A 104 3.83 4.49 -7.88
CA THR A 104 4.74 4.32 -9.03
C THR A 104 5.69 5.50 -9.14
N VAL A 105 6.99 5.20 -9.27
CA VAL A 105 8.05 6.19 -9.48
C VAL A 105 9.00 5.73 -10.58
N THR A 106 9.72 6.66 -11.18
CA THR A 106 10.82 6.37 -12.10
C THR A 106 12.14 6.41 -11.33
N SER A 107 13.02 5.44 -11.57
CA SER A 107 14.37 5.45 -10.99
C SER A 107 15.27 6.49 -11.66
N SER A 108 16.44 6.74 -11.07
CA SER A 108 17.51 7.48 -11.72
C SER A 108 17.90 6.81 -13.05
N THR A 109 18.29 7.63 -14.02
CA THR A 109 18.91 7.14 -15.26
C THR A 109 20.36 6.80 -14.99
N ASP A 110 20.75 5.55 -15.23
CA ASP A 110 22.13 5.08 -15.19
C ASP A 110 22.36 4.18 -16.41
N LEU A 111 23.59 4.13 -16.94
CA LEU A 111 23.92 3.40 -18.18
C LEU A 111 22.88 3.59 -19.31
N SER A 112 22.39 4.82 -19.49
CA SER A 112 21.41 5.22 -20.51
C SER A 112 20.00 4.62 -20.40
N HIS A 113 19.59 4.09 -19.25
CA HIS A 113 18.19 3.69 -19.02
C HIS A 113 17.72 3.92 -17.57
N ASP A 114 16.42 3.81 -17.37
CA ASP A 114 15.74 3.87 -16.08
C ASP A 114 14.70 2.75 -15.98
N HIS A 115 14.10 2.62 -14.80
CA HIS A 115 13.02 1.70 -14.54
C HIS A 115 11.80 2.42 -13.97
N SER A 116 10.61 2.03 -14.45
CA SER A 116 9.37 2.30 -13.73
C SER A 116 9.24 1.29 -12.59
N VAL A 117 9.03 1.78 -11.38
CA VAL A 117 8.96 0.98 -10.14
C VAL A 117 7.59 1.21 -9.51
N MET A 118 6.73 0.19 -9.53
CA MET A 118 5.45 0.17 -8.82
C MET A 118 5.61 -0.54 -7.49
N ILE A 119 5.23 0.11 -6.39
CA ILE A 119 5.52 -0.30 -5.01
C ILE A 119 4.20 -0.48 -4.27
N THR A 120 4.09 -1.55 -3.52
CA THR A 120 2.99 -1.91 -2.62
C THR A 120 3.55 -2.51 -1.34
N CYS A 121 2.77 -2.45 -0.27
CA CYS A 121 3.13 -3.01 1.01
C CYS A 121 1.98 -3.91 1.48
N ALA A 122 2.31 -5.05 2.07
CA ALA A 122 1.37 -6.07 2.51
C ALA A 122 1.54 -6.36 4.01
#